data_AF-A0A117V540-F1
#
_entry.id   AF-A0A117V540-F1
#
_cell.length_a   1.000
_cell.length_b   1.000
_cell.length_c   1.000
_cell.angle_alpha   90.00
_cell.angle_beta   90.00
_cell.angle_gamma   90.00
#
_symmetry.space_group_name_H-M   'P 1'
#
loop_
_entity.id
_entity.type
_entity.pdbx_description
1 polymer ?
#
loop_
_entity_poly.entity_id
_entity_poly.type
_entity_poly.pdbx_seq_one_letter_code
_entity_poly.pdbx_strand_id
1 'polypeptide(L)'
;MSLRTRHGATHLGTKALIAEPMSRGAYCDYRRWEVPTDENSEDAGYLVEYTDGGAANHPNHDGYISWSPADVFERSYCPINALNFGHAIELLKDGHKVARAGWNGKGMWLLLMPEGHSTLFDGSEFDALPYIVMKTVDDKCVPWLASQTDMLANDWQLVPE
;
A
#
# COMPACT_ATOMS: atom_id res chain seq x y z
N MET A 1 -2.75 15.33 11.67
CA MET A 1 -4.11 15.41 11.10
C MET A 1 -5.09 15.77 12.23
N SER A 2 -5.87 16.85 12.14
CA SER A 2 -6.92 17.16 13.12
C SER A 2 -8.20 16.48 12.66
N LEU A 3 -8.63 15.42 13.34
CA LEU A 3 -9.90 14.74 13.05
C LEU A 3 -11.04 15.69 13.46
N ARG A 4 -11.67 16.34 12.48
CA ARG A 4 -12.86 17.18 12.69
C ARG A 4 -14.05 16.51 12.05
N THR A 5 -15.09 16.26 12.84
CA THR A 5 -16.37 15.75 12.36
C THR A 5 -17.28 16.93 11.99
N ARG A 6 -17.54 17.12 10.69
CA ARG A 6 -18.74 17.82 10.22
C ARG A 6 -19.45 16.92 9.22
N HIS A 7 -20.71 16.58 9.54
CA HIS A 7 -21.61 15.72 8.76
C HIS A 7 -20.94 14.49 8.12
N GLY A 8 -20.70 13.45 8.93
CA GLY A 8 -20.16 12.16 8.47
C GLY A 8 -19.22 11.52 9.48
N ALA A 9 -19.04 10.20 9.39
CA ALA A 9 -18.00 9.49 10.11
C ALA A 9 -16.65 9.70 9.42
N THR A 10 -15.59 9.91 10.21
CA THR A 10 -14.22 10.01 9.70
C THR A 10 -13.64 8.61 9.51
N HIS A 11 -13.09 8.34 8.33
CA HIS A 11 -12.49 7.05 7.98
C HIS A 11 -11.02 7.25 7.59
N LEU A 12 -10.18 6.27 7.94
CA LEU A 12 -8.82 6.13 7.45
C LEU A 12 -8.78 4.84 6.63
N GLY A 13 -8.13 4.86 5.48
CA GLY A 13 -8.02 3.71 4.60
C GLY A 13 -6.64 3.62 3.98
N THR A 14 -6.29 2.41 3.55
CA THR A 14 -5.11 2.08 2.76
C THR A 14 -5.61 1.40 1.49
N LYS A 15 -5.07 1.78 0.33
CA LYS A 15 -5.47 1.21 -0.97
C LYS A 15 -4.28 1.05 -1.89
N ALA A 16 -4.26 -0.03 -2.65
CA ALA A 16 -3.35 -0.21 -3.78
C ALA A 16 -4.06 0.23 -5.07
N LEU A 17 -3.33 0.98 -5.91
CA LEU A 17 -3.85 1.47 -7.18
C LEU A 17 -2.73 1.63 -8.21
N ILE A 18 -3.15 1.70 -9.47
CA ILE A 18 -2.35 2.19 -10.59
C ILE A 18 -2.76 3.64 -10.84
N ALA A 19 -1.80 4.51 -11.15
CA ALA A 19 -2.07 5.92 -11.43
C ALA A 19 -1.34 6.39 -12.70
N GLU A 20 -2.07 7.08 -13.56
CA GLU A 20 -1.54 7.70 -14.78
C GLU A 20 -1.85 9.20 -14.78
N PRO A 21 -0.86 10.09 -14.98
CA PRO A 21 -1.11 11.52 -15.08
C PRO A 21 -2.14 11.85 -16.16
N MET A 22 -3.21 12.54 -15.79
CA MET A 22 -4.32 12.87 -16.69
C MET A 22 -5.04 14.13 -16.19
N SER A 23 -5.24 15.11 -17.07
CA SER A 23 -6.05 16.30 -16.71
C SER A 23 -7.51 15.92 -16.51
N ARG A 24 -8.27 16.75 -15.78
CA ARG A 24 -9.72 16.55 -15.62
C ARG A 24 -10.44 16.43 -16.96
N GLY A 25 -10.13 17.33 -17.90
CA GLY A 25 -10.71 17.34 -19.24
C GLY A 25 -10.45 16.05 -19.99
N ALA A 26 -9.19 15.59 -20.01
CA ALA A 26 -8.82 14.33 -20.66
C ALA A 26 -9.53 13.11 -20.03
N TYR A 27 -9.72 13.11 -18.70
CA TYR A 27 -10.47 12.06 -18.03
C TYR A 27 -11.97 12.10 -18.36
N CYS A 28 -12.59 13.29 -18.37
CA CYS A 28 -13.98 13.45 -18.81
C CYS A 28 -14.16 12.95 -20.25
N ASP A 29 -13.27 13.34 -21.17
CA ASP A 29 -13.28 12.86 -22.56
C ASP A 29 -13.14 11.34 -22.64
N TYR A 30 -12.22 10.75 -21.87
CA TYR A 30 -12.04 9.29 -21.78
C TYR A 30 -13.32 8.58 -21.32
N ARG A 31 -14.02 9.17 -20.34
CA ARG A 31 -15.31 8.68 -19.81
C ARG A 31 -16.51 9.02 -20.68
N ARG A 32 -16.33 9.83 -21.74
CA ARG A 32 -17.41 10.42 -22.55
C ARG A 32 -18.38 11.26 -21.71
N TRP A 33 -17.84 12.00 -20.76
CA TRP A 33 -18.54 12.94 -19.91
C TRP A 33 -18.23 14.37 -20.33
N GLU A 34 -19.18 15.28 -20.10
CA GLU A 34 -18.90 16.71 -20.19
C GLU A 34 -18.21 17.15 -18.90
N VAL A 35 -17.20 18.03 -19.03
CA VAL A 35 -16.59 18.68 -17.86
C VAL A 35 -17.65 19.61 -17.24
N PRO A 36 -17.90 19.55 -15.92
CA PRO A 36 -18.81 20.48 -15.25
C PRO A 36 -18.41 21.94 -15.53
N THR A 37 -19.40 22.81 -15.74
CA THR A 37 -19.16 24.20 -16.17
C THR A 37 -18.49 25.07 -15.10
N ASP A 38 -18.51 24.64 -13.84
CA ASP A 38 -17.84 25.24 -12.69
C ASP A 38 -16.48 24.60 -12.37
N GLU A 39 -16.00 23.66 -13.19
CA GLU A 39 -14.71 23.01 -13.07
C GLU A 39 -13.76 23.35 -14.23
N ASN A 40 -12.45 23.36 -13.95
CA ASN A 40 -11.42 23.65 -14.94
C ASN A 40 -10.93 22.38 -15.66
N SER A 41 -10.99 22.32 -16.99
CA SER A 41 -10.53 21.15 -17.77
C SER A 41 -9.03 20.88 -17.64
N GLU A 42 -8.24 21.92 -17.42
CA GLU A 42 -6.77 21.85 -17.38
C GLU A 42 -6.22 21.46 -16.01
N ASP A 43 -7.09 21.23 -15.01
CA ASP A 43 -6.62 20.83 -13.69
C ASP A 43 -5.83 19.53 -13.77
N ALA A 44 -4.61 19.59 -13.24
CA ALA A 44 -3.70 18.45 -13.17
C ALA A 44 -4.24 17.40 -12.18
N GLY A 45 -4.09 16.15 -12.54
CA GLY A 45 -4.51 15.03 -11.73
C GLY A 45 -4.05 13.71 -12.30
N TYR A 46 -4.71 12.66 -11.83
CA TYR A 46 -4.39 11.29 -12.19
C TYR A 46 -5.68 10.53 -12.46
N LEU A 47 -5.71 9.72 -13.52
CA LEU A 47 -6.59 8.57 -13.59
C LEU A 47 -6.04 7.56 -12.60
N VAL A 48 -6.87 7.11 -11.66
CA VAL A 48 -6.50 6.06 -10.71
C VAL A 48 -7.38 4.84 -10.94
N GLU A 49 -6.77 3.66 -10.97
CA GLU A 49 -7.42 2.36 -11.05
C GLU A 49 -7.12 1.56 -9.78
N TYR A 50 -8.15 1.21 -9.01
CA TYR A 50 -7.98 0.44 -7.79
C TYR A 50 -7.74 -1.03 -8.12
N THR A 51 -6.68 -1.61 -7.52
CA THR A 51 -6.26 -3.00 -7.78
C THR A 51 -6.63 -3.96 -6.65
N ASP A 52 -7.25 -3.46 -5.58
CA ASP A 52 -7.64 -4.20 -4.37
C ASP A 52 -9.06 -4.82 -4.47
N GLY A 53 -9.63 -4.85 -5.67
CA GLY A 53 -10.91 -5.49 -5.99
C GLY A 53 -12.05 -4.51 -6.26
N GLY A 54 -13.28 -5.04 -6.26
CA GLY A 54 -14.47 -4.31 -6.69
C GLY A 54 -14.75 -4.44 -8.19
N ALA A 55 -15.92 -3.95 -8.62
CA ALA A 55 -16.33 -4.02 -10.01
C ALA A 55 -15.74 -2.85 -10.82
N ALA A 56 -15.22 -3.14 -12.00
CA ALA A 56 -14.85 -2.13 -12.97
C ALA A 56 -16.05 -1.25 -13.35
N ASN A 57 -15.80 0.04 -13.54
CA ASN A 57 -16.79 1.01 -14.04
C ASN A 57 -16.48 1.50 -15.46
N HIS A 58 -15.51 0.87 -16.13
CA HIS A 58 -15.08 1.18 -17.48
C HIS A 58 -14.65 -0.11 -18.22
N PRO A 59 -15.03 -0.31 -19.50
CA PRO A 59 -14.80 -1.58 -20.21
C PRO A 59 -13.33 -1.91 -20.51
N ASN A 60 -12.42 -0.93 -20.42
CA ASN A 60 -10.99 -1.11 -20.69
C ASN A 60 -10.14 -1.26 -19.42
N HIS A 61 -10.76 -1.41 -18.25
CA HIS A 61 -10.07 -1.53 -16.97
C HIS A 61 -10.62 -2.74 -16.22
N ASP A 62 -9.74 -3.40 -15.47
CA ASP A 62 -10.10 -4.53 -14.62
C ASP A 62 -10.64 -4.03 -13.27
N GLY A 63 -10.14 -2.90 -12.81
CA GLY A 63 -10.52 -2.23 -11.57
C GLY A 63 -11.50 -1.07 -11.75
N TYR A 64 -12.00 -0.56 -10.62
CA TYR A 64 -12.75 0.69 -10.61
C TYR A 64 -11.81 1.86 -10.92
N ILE A 65 -12.19 2.73 -11.87
CA ILE A 65 -11.43 3.95 -12.17
C ILE A 65 -12.11 5.22 -11.64
N SER A 66 -11.30 6.17 -11.19
CA SER A 66 -11.71 7.53 -10.85
C SER A 66 -10.64 8.54 -11.25
N TRP A 67 -10.98 9.82 -11.22
CA TRP A 67 -10.00 10.90 -11.34
C TRP A 67 -9.69 11.50 -9.97
N SER A 68 -8.42 11.73 -9.68
CA SER A 68 -7.96 12.36 -8.45
C SER A 68 -7.18 13.64 -8.78
N PRO A 69 -7.53 14.80 -8.18
CA PRO A 69 -6.70 16.01 -8.29
C PRO A 69 -5.26 15.74 -7.85
N ALA A 70 -4.28 16.39 -8.49
CA ALA A 70 -2.87 16.10 -8.23
C ALA A 70 -2.48 16.29 -6.75
N ASP A 71 -2.93 17.38 -6.11
CA ASP A 71 -2.62 17.67 -4.70
C ASP A 71 -3.26 16.66 -3.73
N VAL A 72 -4.44 16.13 -4.08
CA VAL A 72 -5.13 15.07 -3.32
C VAL A 72 -4.42 13.74 -3.53
N PHE A 73 -4.03 13.41 -4.75
CA PHE A 73 -3.29 12.19 -5.05
C PHE A 73 -1.95 12.15 -4.30
N GLU A 74 -1.13 13.19 -4.46
CA GLU A 74 0.22 13.25 -3.91
C GLU A 74 0.27 13.28 -2.38
N ARG A 75 -0.80 13.73 -1.71
CA ARG A 75 -0.91 13.65 -0.24
C ARG A 75 -1.38 12.29 0.26
N SER A 76 -2.11 11.54 -0.58
CA SER A 76 -2.86 10.36 -0.16
C SER A 76 -2.15 9.06 -0.54
N TYR A 77 -1.33 9.09 -1.59
CA TYR A 77 -0.67 7.92 -2.14
C TYR A 77 0.84 8.11 -2.14
N CYS A 78 1.57 7.02 -1.89
CA CYS A 78 3.02 6.98 -1.98
C CYS A 78 3.42 5.94 -3.03
N PRO A 79 4.51 6.17 -3.79
CA PRO A 79 5.02 5.14 -4.68
C PRO A 79 5.49 3.93 -3.87
N ILE A 80 5.45 2.74 -4.48
CA ILE A 80 5.76 1.45 -3.84
C ILE A 80 7.19 1.31 -3.30
N ASN A 81 8.06 2.29 -3.59
CA ASN A 81 9.45 2.37 -3.15
C ASN A 81 9.70 3.45 -2.08
N ALA A 82 8.65 4.14 -1.61
CA ALA A 82 8.71 5.16 -0.56
C ALA A 82 7.48 5.05 0.37
N LEU A 83 7.19 3.81 0.79
CA LEU A 83 6.05 3.47 1.61
C LEU A 83 6.30 3.79 3.09
N ASN A 84 5.22 4.08 3.82
CA ASN A 84 5.26 4.16 5.28
C ASN A 84 5.12 2.77 5.91
N PHE A 85 5.34 2.68 7.22
CA PHE A 85 5.24 1.42 7.94
C PHE A 85 3.84 0.77 7.87
N GLY A 86 2.76 1.55 7.86
CA GLY A 86 1.40 1.02 7.71
C GLY A 86 1.21 0.30 6.37
N HIS A 87 1.71 0.87 5.28
CA HIS A 87 1.69 0.23 3.97
C HIS A 87 2.53 -1.06 3.96
N ALA A 88 3.69 -1.07 4.61
CA ALA A 88 4.52 -2.27 4.74
C ALA A 88 3.76 -3.40 5.48
N ILE A 89 2.98 -3.08 6.51
CA ILE A 89 2.14 -4.06 7.20
C ILE A 89 1.04 -4.62 6.29
N GLU A 90 0.37 -3.79 5.48
CA GLU A 90 -0.64 -4.29 4.53
C GLU A 90 -0.01 -5.22 3.48
N LEU A 91 1.15 -4.84 2.91
CA LEU A 91 1.88 -5.71 1.98
C LEU A 91 2.30 -7.05 2.61
N LEU A 92 2.72 -7.03 3.89
CA LEU A 92 3.07 -8.24 4.62
C LEU A 92 1.85 -9.16 4.82
N LYS A 93 0.67 -8.60 5.11
CA LYS A 93 -0.58 -9.37 5.22
C LYS A 93 -0.98 -9.99 3.88
N ASP A 94 -0.67 -9.32 2.78
CA ASP A 94 -0.89 -9.83 1.41
C ASP A 94 0.16 -10.86 0.98
N GLY A 95 1.10 -11.24 1.87
CA GLY A 95 2.12 -12.27 1.62
C GLY A 95 3.34 -11.75 0.86
N HIS A 96 3.44 -10.44 0.63
CA HIS A 96 4.60 -9.86 -0.03
C HIS A 96 5.79 -9.69 0.92
N LYS A 97 6.98 -9.68 0.32
CA LYS A 97 8.21 -9.31 1.01
C LYS A 97 8.38 -7.79 0.96
N VAL A 98 8.81 -7.21 2.08
CA VAL A 98 9.13 -5.78 2.17
C VAL A 98 10.52 -5.55 2.75
N ALA A 99 11.14 -4.44 2.42
CA ALA A 99 12.43 -4.03 2.97
C ALA A 99 12.46 -2.53 3.21
N ARG A 100 13.45 -2.05 3.97
CA ARG A 100 13.76 -0.62 4.05
C ARG A 100 14.96 -0.29 3.18
N ALA A 101 14.90 0.85 2.48
CA ALA A 101 16.05 1.34 1.71
C ALA A 101 17.25 1.70 2.62
N GLY A 102 16.98 2.18 3.84
CA GLY A 102 17.99 2.59 4.81
C GLY A 102 18.61 1.47 5.65
N TRP A 103 18.32 0.19 5.39
CA TRP A 103 18.96 -0.91 6.12
C TRP A 103 20.42 -1.12 5.69
N ASN A 104 21.27 -1.46 6.67
CA ASN A 104 22.73 -1.59 6.50
C ASN A 104 23.17 -2.88 5.77
N GLY A 105 22.23 -3.62 5.16
CA GLY A 105 22.49 -4.95 4.60
C GLY A 105 21.73 -5.20 3.30
N LYS A 106 22.42 -5.76 2.30
CA LYS A 106 21.81 -6.13 1.02
C LYS A 106 21.00 -7.42 1.18
N GLY A 107 19.87 -7.51 0.50
CA GLY A 107 19.05 -8.73 0.44
C GLY A 107 18.28 -9.05 1.72
N MET A 108 18.24 -8.12 2.68
CA MET A 108 17.36 -8.22 3.85
C MET A 108 15.92 -7.95 3.46
N TRP A 109 14.98 -8.70 4.03
CA TRP A 109 13.54 -8.48 3.84
C TRP A 109 12.73 -9.00 5.02
N LEU A 110 11.49 -8.53 5.13
CA LEU A 110 10.45 -9.04 6.03
C LEU A 110 9.43 -9.86 5.26
N LEU A 111 8.85 -10.86 5.92
CA LEU A 111 7.69 -11.60 5.47
C LEU A 111 6.81 -11.94 6.67
N LEU A 112 5.49 -11.96 6.49
CA LEU A 112 4.57 -12.47 7.50
C LEU A 112 4.56 -14.00 7.43
N MET A 113 4.92 -14.65 8.55
CA MET A 113 4.61 -16.05 8.74
C MET A 113 3.15 -16.16 9.22
N PRO A 114 2.30 -16.94 8.53
CA PRO A 114 0.93 -17.15 8.96
C PRO A 114 0.88 -17.97 10.26
N GLU A 115 -0.32 -18.11 10.82
CA GLU A 115 -0.54 -19.07 11.89
C GLU A 115 -0.15 -20.49 11.43
N GLY A 116 0.30 -21.32 12.38
CA GLY A 116 0.73 -22.66 12.03
C GLY A 116 0.98 -23.54 13.26
N HIS A 117 0.91 -24.84 13.04
CA HIS A 117 1.17 -25.84 14.07
C HIS A 117 2.65 -26.23 14.07
N SER A 118 3.26 -26.32 15.25
CA SER A 118 4.68 -26.65 15.40
C SER A 118 4.95 -27.46 16.66
N THR A 119 6.13 -28.07 16.70
CA THR A 119 6.59 -28.91 17.82
C THR A 119 7.85 -28.32 18.42
N LEU A 120 7.93 -28.30 19.76
CA LEU A 120 9.10 -27.91 20.53
C LEU A 120 10.13 -29.06 20.60
N PHE A 121 11.34 -28.74 21.06
CA PHE A 121 12.43 -29.72 21.17
C PHE A 121 12.14 -30.88 22.14
N ASP A 122 11.26 -30.65 23.13
CA ASP A 122 10.82 -31.68 24.08
C ASP A 122 9.65 -32.53 23.55
N GLY A 123 9.23 -32.29 22.29
CA GLY A 123 8.12 -32.98 21.64
C GLY A 123 6.74 -32.40 21.94
N SER A 124 6.64 -31.35 22.75
CA SER A 124 5.35 -30.69 22.99
C SER A 124 4.89 -29.90 21.75
N GLU A 125 3.61 -29.99 21.44
CA GLU A 125 2.99 -29.32 20.29
C GLU A 125 2.37 -27.98 20.70
N PHE A 126 2.37 -27.02 19.78
CA PHE A 126 1.73 -25.72 19.97
C PHE A 126 1.26 -25.11 18.64
N ASP A 127 0.27 -24.24 18.73
CA ASP A 127 -0.17 -23.39 17.62
C ASP A 127 0.52 -22.02 17.74
N ALA A 128 1.28 -21.65 16.73
CA ALA A 128 1.91 -20.35 16.61
C ALA A 128 0.90 -19.34 16.03
N LEU A 129 0.81 -18.18 16.68
CA LEU A 129 0.16 -17.00 16.09
C LEU A 129 1.02 -16.42 14.95
N PRO A 130 0.44 -15.64 14.02
CA PRO A 130 1.21 -14.98 12.97
C PRO A 130 2.30 -14.06 13.54
N TYR A 131 3.46 -14.05 12.91
CA TYR A 131 4.59 -13.19 13.29
C TYR A 131 5.42 -12.81 12.08
N ILE A 132 6.13 -11.69 12.16
CA ILE A 132 6.98 -11.23 11.07
C ILE A 132 8.37 -11.85 11.24
N VAL A 133 8.92 -12.40 10.16
CA VAL A 133 10.31 -12.85 10.10
C VAL A 133 11.13 -11.86 9.29
N MET A 134 12.37 -11.67 9.71
CA MET A 134 13.40 -11.00 8.92
C MET A 134 14.35 -12.04 8.36
N LYS A 135 14.59 -11.98 7.05
CA LYS A 135 15.78 -12.56 6.46
C LYS A 135 16.95 -11.61 6.70
N THR A 136 17.99 -12.10 7.37
CA THR A 136 19.22 -11.35 7.65
C THR A 136 20.16 -11.34 6.44
N VAL A 137 21.23 -10.55 6.52
CA VAL A 137 22.32 -10.53 5.53
C VAL A 137 23.02 -11.88 5.37
N ASP A 138 22.94 -12.74 6.39
CA ASP A 138 23.56 -14.06 6.41
C ASP A 138 22.65 -15.16 5.84
N ASP A 139 21.56 -14.78 5.15
CA ASP A 139 20.59 -15.71 4.56
C ASP A 139 19.84 -16.58 5.60
N LYS A 140 19.64 -16.04 6.80
CA LYS A 140 18.93 -16.72 7.90
C LYS A 140 17.64 -15.98 8.24
N CYS A 141 16.59 -16.72 8.61
CA CYS A 141 15.35 -16.13 9.11
C CYS A 141 15.34 -16.08 10.63
N VAL A 142 14.92 -14.94 11.17
CA VAL A 142 14.71 -14.74 12.61
C VAL A 142 13.40 -14.00 12.85
N PRO A 143 12.68 -14.25 13.96
CA PRO A 143 11.56 -13.39 14.35
C PRO A 143 12.01 -11.93 14.44
N TRP A 144 11.23 -11.04 13.82
CA TRP A 144 11.56 -9.61 13.76
C TRP A 144 10.78 -8.81 14.79
N LEU A 145 11.47 -7.87 15.42
CA LEU A 145 10.88 -6.87 16.30
C LEU A 145 11.06 -5.49 15.67
N ALA A 146 9.95 -4.80 15.40
CA ALA A 146 9.98 -3.46 14.84
C ALA A 146 10.51 -2.46 15.88
N SER A 147 11.56 -1.71 15.51
CA SER A 147 12.02 -0.59 16.32
C SER A 147 11.17 0.66 16.08
N GLN A 148 11.27 1.67 16.95
CA GLN A 148 10.60 2.96 16.71
C GLN A 148 11.06 3.62 15.42
N THR A 149 12.33 3.47 15.04
CA THR A 149 12.85 4.03 13.79
C THR A 149 12.33 3.28 12.57
N ASP A 150 12.01 1.98 12.69
CA ASP A 150 11.32 1.23 11.64
C ASP A 150 9.87 1.69 11.47
N MET A 151 9.14 1.81 12.59
CA MET A 151 7.73 2.20 12.59
C MET A 151 7.48 3.63 12.09
N LEU A 152 8.46 4.53 12.27
CA LEU A 152 8.36 5.93 11.86
C LEU A 152 9.01 6.20 10.48
N ALA A 153 9.51 5.17 9.80
CA ALA A 153 10.15 5.32 8.51
C ALA A 153 9.16 5.39 7.34
N ASN A 154 9.60 6.08 6.27
CA ASN A 154 8.87 6.24 5.00
C ASN A 154 9.69 5.73 3.81
N ASP A 155 10.68 4.88 4.06
CA ASP A 155 11.58 4.30 3.07
C ASP A 155 11.32 2.80 2.87
N TRP A 156 10.11 2.34 3.17
CA TRP A 156 9.70 0.97 2.94
C TRP A 156 9.46 0.73 1.45
N GLN A 157 9.80 -0.47 0.99
CA GLN A 157 9.66 -0.86 -0.40
C GLN A 157 9.25 -2.33 -0.52
N LEU A 158 8.47 -2.63 -1.55
CA LEU A 158 8.21 -3.99 -2.00
C LEU A 158 9.52 -4.63 -2.48
N VAL A 159 9.75 -5.90 -2.15
CA VAL A 159 10.83 -6.70 -2.73
C VAL A 159 10.24 -7.54 -3.86
N PRO A 160 10.67 -7.34 -5.12
CA PRO A 160 10.23 -8.15 -6.26
C PRO A 160 10.54 -9.64 -6.05
N GLU A 161 9.72 -10.50 -6.64
CA GLU A 161 9.93 -11.97 -6.64
C GLU A 161 11.22 -12.39 -7.35
#